data_AF-A0A7U7PXT3-F1
#
_entry.id   AF-A0A7U7PXT3-F1
#
_cell.length_a   1.000
_cell.length_b   1.000
_cell.length_c   1.000
_cell.angle_alpha   90.00
_cell.angle_beta   90.00
_cell.angle_gamma   90.00
#
_symmetry.space_group_name_H-M   'P 1'
#
loop_
_entity.id
_entity.type
_entity.pdbx_description
1 polymer ?
#
loop_
_entity_poly.entity_id
_entity_poly.type
_entity_poly.pdbx_seq_one_letter_code
_entity_poly.pdbx_strand_id
1 'polypeptide(L)'
;MKLKSFMTATLAIGVLATGGVAIASNEVSAAQKDNQPATQKVEDFDNVPYTITVDGTIAFNQSHFKFKKNSQLSYLDLGNKVKAALNDERGVTSKNIRNAKSAVYTITWKDGSKKEVDLMKDSYPANLFDASSIKQIDINVKTK
;
A
#
# COMPACT_ATOMS: atom_id res chain seq x y z
N MET A 1 12.81 -42.26 -53.15
CA MET A 1 12.03 -42.00 -51.93
C MET A 1 11.50 -40.57 -51.97
N LYS A 2 10.24 -40.33 -51.60
CA LYS A 2 9.51 -39.07 -51.82
C LYS A 2 8.92 -38.65 -50.46
N LEU A 3 9.52 -37.66 -49.80
CA LEU A 3 9.09 -37.21 -48.48
C LEU A 3 8.00 -36.13 -48.65
N LYS A 4 6.83 -36.36 -48.05
CA LYS A 4 5.64 -35.51 -48.18
C LYS A 4 5.44 -34.67 -46.92
N SER A 5 5.16 -33.38 -47.17
CA SER A 5 4.28 -32.43 -46.45
C SER A 5 4.58 -32.02 -45.00
N PHE A 6 4.65 -30.70 -44.78
CA PHE A 6 4.55 -30.02 -43.48
C PHE A 6 3.09 -29.64 -43.23
N MET A 7 2.55 -29.99 -42.06
CA MET A 7 1.20 -29.60 -41.64
C MET A 7 1.27 -28.43 -40.65
N THR A 8 0.66 -27.31 -41.00
CA THR A 8 0.42 -26.16 -40.12
C THR A 8 -0.79 -26.46 -39.23
N ALA A 9 -0.60 -26.44 -37.91
CA ALA A 9 -1.70 -26.58 -36.95
C ALA A 9 -2.13 -25.20 -36.43
N THR A 10 -3.40 -24.85 -36.66
CA THR A 10 -4.06 -23.69 -36.03
C THR A 10 -4.84 -24.18 -34.81
N LEU A 11 -4.51 -23.66 -33.62
CA LEU A 11 -5.25 -23.95 -32.38
C LEU A 11 -6.44 -23.00 -32.24
N ALA A 12 -7.65 -23.54 -32.32
CA ALA A 12 -8.87 -22.83 -31.92
C ALA A 12 -9.20 -23.17 -30.45
N ILE A 13 -9.27 -22.15 -29.59
CA ILE A 13 -9.72 -22.29 -28.20
C ILE A 13 -11.24 -22.12 -28.19
N GLY A 14 -11.97 -23.25 -28.20
CA GLY A 14 -13.40 -23.27 -27.93
C GLY A 14 -13.65 -23.23 -26.42
N VAL A 15 -14.39 -22.22 -25.95
CA VAL A 15 -14.87 -22.18 -24.56
C VAL A 15 -16.08 -23.10 -24.45
N LEU A 16 -15.96 -24.18 -23.68
CA LEU A 16 -17.08 -25.02 -23.27
C LEU A 16 -17.75 -24.36 -22.05
N ALA A 17 -18.93 -23.76 -22.25
CA ALA A 17 -19.84 -23.49 -21.14
C ALA A 17 -20.61 -24.78 -20.84
N THR A 18 -20.06 -25.64 -19.98
CA THR A 18 -20.81 -26.79 -19.45
C THR A 18 -21.80 -26.26 -18.42
N GLY A 19 -23.03 -26.02 -18.87
CA GLY A 19 -24.20 -25.88 -18.01
C GLY A 19 -24.48 -27.21 -17.33
N GLY A 20 -24.15 -27.31 -16.05
CA GLY A 20 -24.57 -28.38 -15.16
C GLY A 20 -25.46 -27.81 -14.06
N VAL A 21 -26.76 -28.04 -14.17
CA VAL A 21 -27.73 -27.81 -13.10
C VAL A 21 -27.65 -28.98 -12.11
N ALA A 22 -27.47 -28.67 -10.83
CA ALA A 22 -28.01 -29.47 -9.71
C ALA A 22 -28.42 -28.52 -8.56
N ILE A 23 -29.72 -28.24 -8.55
CA ILE A 23 -30.62 -27.92 -7.42
C ILE A 23 -30.39 -28.98 -6.30
N ALA A 24 -30.48 -28.79 -4.98
CA ALA A 24 -30.84 -27.75 -3.99
C ALA A 24 -30.06 -28.12 -2.70
N SER A 25 -30.01 -27.40 -1.59
CA SER A 25 -30.95 -26.50 -0.90
C SER A 25 -30.09 -25.62 0.02
N ASN A 26 -30.38 -24.35 0.27
CA ASN A 26 -31.60 -23.88 0.90
C ASN A 26 -31.77 -22.39 0.59
N GLU A 27 -33.03 -22.02 0.41
CA GLU A 27 -33.64 -20.70 0.61
C GLU A 27 -32.94 -19.44 0.07
N VAL A 28 -33.61 -18.80 -0.89
CA VAL A 28 -34.05 -17.39 -0.87
C VAL A 28 -34.28 -17.00 -2.32
N SER A 29 -35.47 -16.51 -2.66
CA SER A 29 -35.64 -15.31 -3.48
C SER A 29 -37.11 -15.08 -3.83
N ALA A 30 -37.67 -14.01 -3.27
CA ALA A 30 -38.73 -13.26 -3.90
C ALA A 30 -38.44 -11.76 -3.70
N ALA A 31 -37.79 -11.17 -4.69
CA ALA A 31 -38.05 -9.82 -5.22
C ALA A 31 -36.82 -9.32 -5.98
N GLN A 32 -36.96 -9.38 -7.30
CA GLN A 32 -36.13 -8.81 -8.32
C GLN A 32 -35.91 -7.30 -8.05
N LYS A 33 -34.66 -6.88 -7.82
CA LYS A 33 -34.26 -5.47 -7.87
C LYS A 33 -33.03 -5.36 -8.77
N ASP A 34 -33.29 -4.88 -9.98
CA ASP A 34 -32.43 -4.14 -10.89
C ASP A 34 -30.91 -4.29 -10.68
N ASN A 35 -30.29 -5.17 -11.48
CA ASN A 35 -28.85 -5.30 -11.58
C ASN A 35 -28.26 -4.07 -12.30
N GLN A 36 -28.09 -2.98 -11.57
CA GLN A 36 -26.99 -2.06 -11.88
C GLN A 36 -25.70 -2.76 -11.47
N PRO A 37 -24.74 -3.03 -12.37
CA PRO A 37 -23.43 -3.49 -11.94
C PRO A 37 -22.87 -2.38 -11.04
N ALA A 38 -22.63 -2.69 -9.77
CA ALA A 38 -21.87 -1.83 -8.89
C ALA A 38 -20.55 -1.56 -9.60
N THR A 39 -20.37 -0.35 -10.12
CA THR A 39 -19.09 0.12 -10.61
C THR A 39 -18.12 -0.01 -9.46
N GLN A 40 -17.31 -1.07 -9.47
CA GLN A 40 -16.16 -1.18 -8.60
C GLN A 40 -15.30 0.03 -8.92
N LYS A 41 -15.42 1.08 -8.11
CA LYS A 41 -14.46 2.19 -8.12
C LYS A 41 -13.12 1.52 -7.88
N VAL A 42 -12.28 1.44 -8.91
CA VAL A 42 -10.89 1.04 -8.76
C VAL A 42 -10.30 2.04 -7.78
N GLU A 43 -10.07 1.62 -6.54
CA GLU A 43 -9.42 2.47 -5.55
C GLU A 43 -7.99 2.67 -6.04
N ASP A 44 -7.73 3.87 -6.55
CA ASP A 44 -6.44 4.26 -7.10
C ASP A 44 -5.51 4.61 -5.92
N PHE A 45 -4.30 4.05 -5.92
CA PHE A 45 -3.35 4.20 -4.81
C PHE A 45 -2.05 4.86 -5.29
N ASP A 46 -1.54 5.81 -4.51
CA ASP A 46 -0.20 6.35 -4.66
C ASP A 46 0.78 5.53 -3.82
N ASN A 47 1.87 5.10 -4.45
CA ASN A 47 3.00 4.45 -3.78
C ASN A 47 4.06 5.50 -3.45
N VAL A 48 4.28 5.72 -2.16
CA VAL A 48 5.28 6.67 -1.67
C VAL A 48 6.47 5.90 -1.14
N PRO A 49 7.67 6.03 -1.72
CA PRO A 49 8.86 5.35 -1.23
C PRO A 49 9.27 5.89 0.15
N TYR A 50 9.79 5.01 0.99
CA TYR A 50 10.40 5.41 2.26
C TYR A 50 11.69 4.66 2.56
N THR A 51 12.51 5.28 3.41
CA THR A 51 13.75 4.71 3.92
C THR A 51 13.72 4.65 5.44
N ILE A 52 14.28 3.58 6.02
CA ILE A 52 14.44 3.46 7.48
C ILE A 52 15.92 3.34 7.81
N THR A 53 16.41 4.32 8.56
CA THR A 53 17.75 4.37 9.13
C THR A 53 17.65 4.22 10.65
N VAL A 54 18.28 3.17 11.19
CA VAL A 54 18.41 2.98 12.65
C VAL A 54 19.89 2.93 12.98
N ASP A 55 20.37 3.88 13.78
CA ASP A 55 21.78 4.00 14.17
C ASP A 55 22.76 3.97 12.98
N GLY A 56 22.37 4.62 11.87
CA GLY A 56 23.16 4.66 10.63
C GLY A 56 23.00 3.43 9.71
N THR A 57 22.26 2.41 10.13
CA THR A 57 21.98 1.22 9.31
C THR A 57 20.73 1.44 8.45
N ILE A 58 20.91 1.45 7.13
CA ILE A 58 19.83 1.63 6.13
C ILE A 58 19.40 0.27 5.56
N ALA A 59 18.15 0.16 5.09
CA ALA A 59 17.66 -1.05 4.46
C ALA A 59 18.19 -1.11 3.02
N PHE A 60 18.58 -2.30 2.55
CA PHE A 60 19.04 -2.47 1.17
C PHE A 60 17.92 -2.31 0.14
N ASN A 61 16.67 -2.58 0.53
CA ASN A 61 15.50 -2.51 -0.34
C ASN A 61 14.64 -1.30 -0.02
N GLN A 62 14.11 -0.64 -1.06
CA GLN A 62 13.21 0.50 -0.93
C GLN A 62 11.77 0.03 -0.71
N SER A 63 11.26 0.27 0.49
CA SER A 63 9.87 -0.02 0.86
C SER A 63 8.95 1.15 0.45
N HIS A 64 7.64 0.87 0.32
CA HIS A 64 6.64 1.84 -0.14
C HIS A 64 5.41 1.86 0.76
N PHE A 65 4.94 3.05 1.12
CA PHE A 65 3.62 3.23 1.71
C PHE A 65 2.58 3.36 0.61
N LYS A 66 1.45 2.67 0.80
CA LYS A 66 0.28 2.79 -0.06
C LYS A 66 -0.69 3.79 0.56
N PHE A 67 -0.98 4.85 -0.18
CA PHE A 67 -1.98 5.85 0.20
C PHE A 67 -3.08 5.90 -0.84
N LYS A 68 -4.33 6.07 -0.39
CA LYS A 68 -5.44 6.27 -1.30
C LYS A 68 -5.28 7.62 -2.00
N LYS A 69 -5.41 7.63 -3.33
CA LYS A 69 -5.29 8.83 -4.14
C LYS A 69 -6.39 9.84 -3.80
N ASN A 70 -6.07 11.13 -3.91
CA ASN A 70 -6.99 12.23 -3.59
C ASN A 70 -7.60 12.15 -2.18
N SER A 71 -6.88 11.54 -1.23
CA SER A 71 -7.29 11.45 0.16
C SER A 71 -6.41 12.34 1.02
N GLN A 72 -7.06 13.04 1.93
CA GLN A 72 -6.38 13.80 2.97
C GLN A 72 -5.82 12.84 4.02
N LEU A 73 -4.56 13.07 4.39
CA LEU A 73 -3.83 12.31 5.39
C LEU A 73 -3.52 13.21 6.59
N SER A 74 -3.72 12.68 7.79
CA SER A 74 -3.31 13.36 9.02
C SER A 74 -1.86 13.01 9.38
N TYR A 75 -1.18 13.91 10.10
CA TYR A 75 0.14 13.59 10.65
C TYR A 75 0.09 12.44 11.66
N LEU A 76 -1.04 12.26 12.36
CA LEU A 76 -1.25 11.15 13.28
C LEU A 76 -1.28 9.81 12.53
N ASP A 77 -2.05 9.71 11.45
CA ASP A 77 -2.15 8.48 10.65
C ASP A 77 -0.82 8.14 9.98
N LEU A 78 -0.13 9.15 9.45
CA LEU A 78 1.21 8.97 8.89
C LEU A 78 2.19 8.51 9.97
N GLY A 79 2.20 9.18 11.13
CA GLY A 79 3.05 8.83 12.27
C GLY A 79 2.80 7.39 12.76
N ASN A 80 1.54 6.95 12.80
CA ASN A 80 1.17 5.59 13.16
C ASN A 80 1.67 4.56 12.13
N LYS A 81 1.54 4.85 10.82
CA LYS A 81 2.11 4.00 9.75
C LYS A 81 3.63 3.92 9.81
N VAL A 82 4.31 5.04 10.10
CA VAL A 82 5.77 5.08 10.29
C VAL A 82 6.20 4.25 11.50
N LYS A 83 5.49 4.36 12.63
CA LYS A 83 5.74 3.54 13.83
C LYS A 83 5.52 2.04 13.54
N ALA A 84 4.50 1.69 12.77
CA ALA A 84 4.25 0.32 12.35
C ALA A 84 5.41 -0.21 11.48
N ALA A 85 5.83 0.54 10.45
CA ALA A 85 6.97 0.15 9.60
C ALA A 85 8.27 -0.04 10.40
N LEU A 86 8.55 0.87 11.34
CA LEU A 86 9.68 0.75 12.27
C LEU A 86 9.64 -0.54 13.09
N ASN A 87 8.46 -0.92 13.58
CA ASN A 87 8.28 -2.15 14.33
C ASN A 87 8.40 -3.40 13.44
N ASP A 88 7.75 -3.40 12.29
CA ASP A 88 7.64 -4.57 11.41
C ASP A 88 8.96 -4.87 10.68
N GLU A 89 9.70 -3.84 10.25
CA GLU A 89 10.95 -4.03 9.50
C GLU A 89 12.20 -4.04 10.39
N ARG A 90 12.17 -3.37 11.54
CA ARG A 90 13.36 -3.18 12.41
C ARG A 90 13.17 -3.60 13.86
N GLY A 91 11.98 -4.03 14.28
CA GLY A 91 11.70 -4.36 15.67
C GLY A 91 11.76 -3.16 16.62
N VAL A 92 11.68 -1.93 16.09
CA VAL A 92 11.74 -0.70 16.88
C VAL A 92 10.34 -0.40 17.43
N THR A 93 10.12 -0.78 18.69
CA THR A 93 8.82 -0.59 19.35
C THR A 93 8.59 0.87 19.77
N SER A 94 7.35 1.22 20.11
CA SER A 94 7.04 2.54 20.67
C SER A 94 7.84 2.87 21.94
N LYS A 95 8.20 1.85 22.74
CA LYS A 95 9.08 2.02 23.91
C LYS A 95 10.50 2.40 23.48
N ASN A 96 11.03 1.77 22.43
CA ASN A 96 12.34 2.13 21.88
C ASN A 96 12.34 3.56 21.35
N ILE A 97 11.28 3.98 20.65
CA ILE A 97 11.12 5.35 20.13
C ILE A 97 11.12 6.38 21.26
N ARG A 98 10.34 6.17 22.34
CA ARG A 98 10.28 7.11 23.48
C ARG A 98 11.60 7.24 24.23
N ASN A 99 12.41 6.17 24.25
CA ASN A 99 13.69 6.13 24.94
C ASN A 99 14.88 6.40 24.00
N ALA A 100 14.62 6.69 22.72
CA ALA A 100 15.65 7.01 21.74
C ALA A 100 16.24 8.40 22.03
N LYS A 101 17.47 8.63 21.55
CA LYS A 101 18.08 9.97 21.55
C LYS A 101 17.39 10.89 20.56
N SER A 102 17.00 10.35 19.41
CA SER A 102 16.19 11.04 18.42
C SER A 102 15.41 10.02 17.60
N ALA A 103 14.12 10.25 17.40
CA ALA A 103 13.32 9.50 16.44
C ALA A 103 12.46 10.48 15.64
N VAL A 104 12.79 10.64 14.36
CA VAL A 104 12.13 11.60 13.48
C VAL A 104 11.80 10.95 12.15
N TYR A 105 10.78 11.47 11.48
CA TYR A 105 10.58 11.22 10.06
C TYR A 105 10.50 12.53 9.30
N THR A 106 11.10 12.56 8.13
CA THR A 106 11.13 13.72 7.25
C THR A 106 10.29 13.42 6.02
N ILE A 107 9.25 14.23 5.83
CA ILE A 107 8.44 14.23 4.62
C ILE A 107 9.14 15.15 3.62
N THR A 108 9.49 14.62 2.45
CA THR A 108 9.89 15.44 1.31
C THR A 108 8.71 15.52 0.35
N TRP A 109 8.26 16.73 0.06
CA TRP A 109 7.14 17.00 -0.81
C TRP A 109 7.58 17.07 -2.28
N LYS A 110 6.65 16.95 -3.22
CA LYS A 110 6.93 17.03 -4.66
C LYS A 110 7.44 18.40 -5.10
N ASP A 111 7.08 19.46 -4.38
CA ASP A 111 7.60 20.83 -4.58
C ASP A 111 9.04 21.03 -4.07
N GLY A 112 9.62 20.01 -3.41
CA GLY A 112 10.97 20.04 -2.85
C GLY A 112 11.04 20.55 -1.41
N SER A 113 9.94 21.06 -0.85
CA SER A 113 9.89 21.43 0.56
C SER A 113 10.02 20.19 1.46
N LYS A 114 10.47 20.39 2.70
CA LYS A 114 10.69 19.31 3.67
C LYS A 114 10.05 19.65 5.00
N LYS A 115 9.51 18.62 5.65
CA LYS A 115 8.97 18.74 7.01
C LYS A 115 9.45 17.59 7.86
N GLU A 116 10.20 17.92 8.90
CA GLU A 116 10.60 16.97 9.93
C GLU A 116 9.52 16.89 11.01
N VAL A 117 9.20 15.67 11.44
CA VAL A 117 8.21 15.41 12.47
C VAL A 117 8.81 14.44 13.50
N ASP A 118 8.71 14.85 14.76
CA ASP A 118 9.21 14.10 15.91
C ASP A 118 8.25 12.95 16.25
N LEU A 119 8.77 11.71 16.28
CA LEU A 119 8.03 10.50 16.63
C LEU A 119 7.96 10.25 18.14
N MET A 120 8.83 10.91 18.91
CA MET A 120 8.88 10.80 20.37
C MET A 120 7.72 11.55 21.03
N LYS A 121 7.16 12.54 20.32
CA LYS A 121 5.99 13.29 20.75
C LYS A 121 4.72 12.55 20.39
N ASP A 122 3.78 12.52 21.32
CA ASP A 122 2.41 12.02 21.08
C ASP A 122 1.49 13.09 20.49
N SER A 123 1.94 14.35 20.48
CA SER A 123 1.19 15.48 19.95
C SER A 123 1.57 15.75 18.50
N TYR A 124 0.66 15.45 17.58
CA TYR A 124 0.78 15.75 16.17
C TYR A 124 -0.01 17.01 15.80
N PRO A 125 0.45 17.79 14.81
CA PRO A 125 -0.36 18.89 14.28
C PRO A 125 -1.64 18.35 13.65
N ALA A 126 -2.77 19.02 13.92
CA ALA A 126 -4.09 18.63 13.42
C ALA A 126 -4.28 18.90 11.91
N ASN A 127 -3.30 19.54 11.26
CA ASN A 127 -3.34 19.85 9.83
C ASN A 127 -3.40 18.56 8.99
N LEU A 128 -4.29 18.57 8.01
CA LEU A 128 -4.37 17.55 6.99
C LEU A 128 -3.60 17.98 5.73
N PHE A 129 -3.12 17.01 4.96
CA PHE A 129 -2.42 17.25 3.71
C PHE A 129 -2.71 16.13 2.70
N ASP A 130 -2.53 16.42 1.41
CA ASP A 130 -2.73 15.43 0.37
C ASP A 130 -1.58 14.42 0.35
N ALA A 131 -1.92 13.13 0.48
CA ALA A 131 -0.92 12.06 0.41
C ALA A 131 -0.21 12.03 -0.96
N SER A 132 -0.91 12.41 -2.02
CA SER A 132 -0.39 12.51 -3.38
C SER A 132 0.69 13.60 -3.54
N SER A 133 0.80 14.55 -2.61
CA SER A 133 1.82 15.60 -2.61
C SER A 133 3.15 15.14 -2.03
N ILE A 134 3.19 13.97 -1.39
CA ILE A 134 4.41 13.40 -0.83
C ILE A 134 5.25 12.81 -1.96
N LYS A 135 6.56 13.10 -1.95
CA LYS A 135 7.54 12.50 -2.86
C LYS A 135 8.21 11.29 -2.23
N GLN A 136 8.67 11.43 -0.98
CA GLN A 136 9.32 10.36 -0.22
C GLN A 136 9.24 10.64 1.28
N ILE A 137 9.47 9.61 2.09
CA ILE A 137 9.56 9.71 3.55
C ILE A 137 10.87 9.10 4.03
N ASP A 138 11.65 9.85 4.79
CA ASP A 138 12.91 9.38 5.37
C ASP A 138 12.74 9.23 6.88
N ILE A 139 12.86 8.01 7.39
CA ILE A 139 12.67 7.68 8.81
C ILE A 139 14.05 7.48 9.44
N ASN A 140 14.35 8.20 10.50
CA ASN A 140 15.65 8.17 11.15
C ASN A 140 15.50 8.04 12.67
N VAL A 141 16.08 6.97 13.22
CA VAL A 141 16.08 6.67 14.66
C VAL A 141 17.52 6.51 15.14
N LYS A 142 17.85 7.18 16.23
CA LYS A 142 19.13 7.06 16.95
C LYS A 142 18.85 6.61 18.37
N THR A 143 19.35 5.45 18.75
CA THR A 143 19.10 4.86 20.07
C THR A 143 20.08 5.36 21.15
N LYS A 144 21.25 5.89 20.77
CA LYS A 144 22.33 6.35 21.68
C LYS A 144 23.06 7.62 21.20
#